data_AF-A0A3S4IXN7-F1
#
_entry.id   AF-A0A3S4IXN7-F1
#
_cell.length_a   1.000
_cell.length_b   1.000
_cell.length_c   1.000
_cell.angle_alpha   90.00
_cell.angle_beta   90.00
_cell.angle_gamma   90.00
#
_symmetry.space_group_name_H-M   'P 1'
#
loop_
_entity.id
_entity.type
_entity.pdbx_description
1 polymer ?
#
loop_
_entity_poly.entity_id
_entity_poly.type
_entity_poly.pdbx_seq_one_letter_code
_entity_poly.pdbx_strand_id
1 'polypeptide(L)'
;MALPKREYYTLQQAAKKSGCEVEDLLHYAAIGVLQLCVHYEESKKSDSVCYFYASLSDGLLDELNDNPEGFTMHYSSKYNLISMDSNAYFFTAEDDQPCWADNVKGWFAIPHTELTLPAFENSKKAEVFQLIHPRNNLNKNTEGWGFSTKGFDVSGPCFYEARAFSSDDFVIMADELDILINGGMKIDLFGLADESARIKNVITENVGNKTLTSMAKLIKSLLYLCYKDEDVINNPRKHFDNSQSEINKDFDTLGLKLPSGKTIDKWLRGVDLDKK
;
A
#
# COMPACT_ATOMS: atom_id res chain seq x y z
N MET A 1 0.72 -17.50 -24.55
CA MET A 1 1.09 -16.11 -24.88
C MET A 1 1.21 -15.33 -23.59
N ALA A 2 2.32 -14.64 -23.36
CA ALA A 2 2.44 -13.72 -22.24
C ALA A 2 1.65 -12.44 -22.60
N LEU A 3 0.67 -12.08 -21.77
CA LEU A 3 -0.06 -10.82 -21.92
C LEU A 3 0.66 -9.71 -21.14
N PRO A 4 0.53 -8.45 -21.54
CA PRO A 4 1.08 -7.31 -20.78
C PRO A 4 0.55 -7.27 -19.34
N LYS A 5 1.36 -6.76 -18.40
CA LYS A 5 0.91 -6.52 -17.02
C LYS A 5 -0.20 -5.47 -17.05
N ARG A 6 -1.33 -5.76 -16.40
CA ARG A 6 -2.41 -4.78 -16.23
C ARG A 6 -1.96 -3.65 -15.30
N GLU A 7 -2.35 -2.42 -15.63
CA GLU A 7 -2.08 -1.24 -14.80
C GLU A 7 -3.15 -1.02 -13.73
N TYR A 8 -4.36 -1.52 -13.95
CA TYR A 8 -5.47 -1.45 -13.00
C TYR A 8 -6.39 -2.67 -13.14
N TYR A 9 -7.23 -2.86 -12.12
CA TYR A 9 -8.21 -3.94 -12.03
C TYR A 9 -9.55 -3.36 -11.59
N THR A 10 -10.64 -3.77 -12.24
CA THR A 10 -11.99 -3.59 -11.69
C THR A 10 -12.13 -4.32 -10.36
N LEU A 11 -13.12 -3.97 -9.55
CA LEU A 11 -13.36 -4.62 -8.25
C LEU A 11 -13.49 -6.15 -8.38
N GLN A 12 -14.24 -6.64 -9.38
CA GLN A 12 -14.44 -8.08 -9.58
C GLN A 12 -13.13 -8.79 -9.96
N GLN A 13 -12.27 -8.12 -10.75
CA GLN A 13 -10.98 -8.68 -11.14
C GLN A 13 -9.97 -8.67 -9.99
N ALA A 14 -9.97 -7.62 -9.18
CA ALA A 14 -9.15 -7.52 -7.98
C ALA A 14 -9.55 -8.59 -6.97
N ALA A 15 -10.85 -8.74 -6.69
CA ALA A 15 -11.42 -9.74 -5.79
C ALA A 15 -10.96 -11.15 -6.16
N LYS A 16 -11.09 -11.51 -7.45
CA LYS A 16 -10.60 -12.80 -7.97
C LYS A 16 -9.09 -12.98 -7.81
N LYS A 17 -8.30 -11.92 -7.91
CA LYS A 17 -6.83 -11.98 -7.82
C LYS A 17 -6.35 -12.04 -6.37
N SER A 18 -7.00 -11.35 -5.44
CA SER A 18 -6.70 -11.39 -4.01
C SER A 18 -7.33 -12.58 -3.29
N GLY A 19 -8.32 -13.25 -3.90
CA GLY A 19 -9.05 -14.35 -3.27
C GLY A 19 -10.01 -13.88 -2.17
N CYS A 20 -10.53 -12.65 -2.29
CA CYS A 20 -11.53 -12.08 -1.39
C CYS A 20 -12.78 -11.64 -2.17
N GLU A 21 -13.83 -11.24 -1.46
CA GLU A 21 -15.05 -10.73 -2.10
C GLU A 21 -14.92 -9.23 -2.42
N VAL A 22 -15.83 -8.70 -3.25
CA VAL A 22 -15.86 -7.26 -3.58
C VAL A 22 -16.17 -6.44 -2.32
N GLU A 23 -17.04 -6.95 -1.46
CA GLU A 23 -17.41 -6.35 -0.19
C GLU A 23 -16.19 -6.19 0.74
N ASP A 24 -15.25 -7.14 0.73
CA ASP A 24 -14.01 -7.04 1.50
C ASP A 24 -13.13 -5.91 0.98
N LEU A 25 -13.03 -5.75 -0.34
CA LEU A 25 -12.28 -4.65 -0.96
C LEU A 25 -12.87 -3.29 -0.59
N LEU A 26 -14.20 -3.16 -0.65
CA LEU A 26 -14.89 -1.94 -0.24
C LEU A 26 -14.69 -1.65 1.25
N HIS A 27 -14.70 -2.68 2.10
CA HIS A 27 -14.38 -2.54 3.51
C HIS A 27 -12.95 -2.04 3.72
N TYR A 28 -11.96 -2.64 3.06
CA TYR A 28 -10.55 -2.20 3.14
C TYR A 28 -10.36 -0.78 2.64
N ALA A 29 -11.14 -0.37 1.64
CA ALA A 29 -11.12 1.01 1.16
C ALA A 29 -11.69 1.97 2.21
N ALA A 30 -12.83 1.64 2.82
CA ALA A 30 -13.45 2.46 3.87
C ALA A 30 -12.55 2.64 5.10
N ILE A 31 -11.84 1.59 5.55
CA ILE A 31 -10.90 1.71 6.68
C ILE A 31 -9.55 2.36 6.32
N GLY A 32 -9.40 2.85 5.09
CA GLY A 32 -8.21 3.55 4.61
C GLY A 32 -6.98 2.65 4.42
N VAL A 33 -7.18 1.36 4.15
CA VAL A 33 -6.09 0.39 3.87
C VAL A 33 -5.88 0.19 2.37
N LEU A 34 -6.91 0.48 1.57
CA LEU A 34 -6.93 0.36 0.12
C LEU A 34 -7.39 1.68 -0.53
N GLN A 35 -6.76 2.09 -1.63
CA GLN A 35 -7.25 3.19 -2.47
C GLN A 35 -8.09 2.69 -3.65
N LEU A 36 -9.32 3.19 -3.74
CA LEU A 36 -10.13 3.09 -4.95
C LEU A 36 -9.86 4.31 -5.82
N CYS A 37 -9.69 4.08 -7.12
CA CYS A 37 -9.47 5.13 -8.10
C CYS A 37 -10.61 5.19 -9.11
N VAL A 38 -10.82 6.38 -9.66
CA VAL A 38 -11.75 6.68 -10.75
C VAL A 38 -11.03 7.41 -11.86
N HIS A 39 -11.50 7.24 -13.10
CA HIS A 39 -10.99 8.01 -14.22
C HIS A 39 -11.67 9.38 -14.25
N TYR A 40 -10.88 10.43 -14.38
CA TYR A 40 -11.36 11.80 -14.50
C TYR A 40 -10.66 12.49 -15.67
N GLU A 41 -11.42 13.22 -16.47
CA GLU A 41 -10.90 14.01 -17.59
C GLU A 41 -11.74 15.28 -17.78
N GLU A 42 -11.07 16.42 -17.90
CA GLU A 42 -11.67 17.73 -18.19
C GLU A 42 -10.64 18.58 -18.94
N SER A 43 -11.10 19.38 -19.92
CA SER A 43 -10.20 20.12 -20.83
C SER A 43 -10.69 21.55 -21.09
N LYS A 44 -11.31 22.21 -20.11
CA LYS A 44 -11.95 23.52 -20.27
C LYS A 44 -11.57 24.49 -19.16
N LYS A 45 -11.12 25.68 -19.56
CA LYS A 45 -10.73 26.80 -18.68
C LYS A 45 -11.92 27.66 -18.23
N SER A 46 -12.85 27.97 -19.15
CA SER A 46 -14.10 28.68 -18.84
C SER A 46 -15.17 27.70 -18.38
N ASP A 47 -15.83 27.96 -17.25
CA ASP A 47 -16.85 27.11 -16.63
C ASP A 47 -16.34 25.75 -16.13
N SER A 48 -15.07 25.67 -15.70
CA SER A 48 -14.55 24.46 -15.07
C SER A 48 -15.40 24.09 -13.86
N VAL A 49 -15.86 22.84 -13.83
CA VAL A 49 -16.61 22.27 -12.69
C VAL A 49 -15.71 21.97 -11.48
N CYS A 50 -14.40 22.14 -11.65
CA CYS A 50 -13.41 21.86 -10.64
C CYS A 50 -12.32 22.93 -10.55
N TYR A 51 -11.67 22.98 -9.42
CA TYR A 51 -10.51 23.80 -9.12
C TYR A 51 -9.43 22.96 -8.43
N PHE A 52 -8.24 23.53 -8.29
CA PHE A 52 -7.06 22.86 -7.75
C PHE A 52 -6.36 23.77 -6.75
N TYR A 53 -5.68 23.17 -5.77
CA TYR A 53 -4.69 23.87 -4.97
C TYR A 53 -3.32 23.59 -5.58
N ALA A 54 -2.51 24.63 -5.75
CA ALA A 54 -1.16 24.51 -6.28
C ALA A 54 -0.18 25.20 -5.36
N SER A 55 1.02 24.63 -5.23
CA SER A 55 2.15 25.24 -4.54
C SER A 55 3.33 25.32 -5.49
N LEU A 56 3.95 26.50 -5.54
CA LEU A 56 5.13 26.77 -6.36
C LEU A 56 6.36 26.88 -5.47
N SER A 57 7.49 26.34 -5.91
CA SER A 57 8.77 26.59 -5.25
C SER A 57 9.30 27.98 -5.58
N ASP A 58 10.10 28.57 -4.69
CA ASP A 58 10.71 29.90 -4.89
C ASP A 58 11.41 30.04 -6.25
N GLY A 59 12.15 29.01 -6.68
CA GLY A 59 12.85 29.04 -7.96
C GLY A 59 11.92 29.07 -9.18
N LEU A 60 10.73 28.45 -9.07
CA LEU A 60 9.72 28.51 -10.14
C LEU A 60 9.00 29.86 -10.13
N LEU A 61 8.76 30.44 -8.95
CA LEU A 61 8.22 31.80 -8.84
C LEU A 61 9.16 32.83 -9.46
N ASP A 62 10.47 32.73 -9.22
CA ASP A 62 11.48 33.57 -9.85
C ASP A 62 11.47 33.42 -11.38
N GLU A 63 11.45 32.19 -11.90
CA GLU A 63 11.40 31.91 -13.34
C GLU A 63 10.14 32.49 -14.02
N LEU A 64 9.01 32.43 -13.31
CA LEU A 64 7.75 32.98 -13.77
C LEU A 64 7.74 34.52 -13.76
N ASN A 65 8.32 35.14 -12.73
CA ASN A 65 8.48 36.59 -12.68
C ASN A 65 9.38 37.12 -13.81
N ASP A 66 10.38 36.32 -14.23
CA ASP A 66 11.26 36.64 -15.35
C ASP A 66 10.61 36.39 -16.72
N ASN A 67 9.51 35.62 -16.80
CA ASN A 67 8.78 35.29 -18.03
C ASN A 67 7.33 35.83 -18.00
N PRO A 68 7.12 37.13 -18.32
CA PRO A 68 5.81 37.77 -18.23
C PRO A 68 4.77 37.26 -19.25
N GLU A 69 5.19 36.51 -20.28
CA GLU A 69 4.28 35.86 -21.22
C GLU A 69 3.63 34.58 -20.63
N GLY A 70 4.19 34.06 -19.53
CA GLY A 70 3.78 32.81 -18.89
C GLY A 70 4.11 31.58 -19.74
N PHE A 71 3.89 30.40 -19.17
CA PHE A 71 4.04 29.12 -19.84
C PHE A 71 3.12 28.06 -19.23
N THR A 72 2.95 26.94 -19.92
CA THR A 72 2.18 25.81 -19.38
C THR A 72 3.02 25.02 -18.38
N MET A 73 2.57 25.02 -17.13
CA MET A 73 3.09 24.14 -16.09
C MET A 73 2.39 22.79 -16.15
N HIS A 74 3.15 21.71 -15.97
CA HIS A 74 2.65 20.35 -16.04
C HIS A 74 2.95 19.61 -14.74
N TYR A 75 1.97 18.89 -14.22
CA TYR A 75 2.17 17.80 -13.29
C TYR A 75 1.87 16.51 -14.04
N SER A 76 2.89 15.66 -14.24
CA SER A 76 2.74 14.35 -14.86
C SER A 76 3.25 13.27 -13.93
N SER A 77 2.44 12.24 -13.76
CA SER A 77 2.78 11.07 -12.98
C SER A 77 2.61 9.79 -13.80
N LYS A 78 2.68 8.64 -13.13
CA LYS A 78 2.32 7.36 -13.72
C LYS A 78 0.84 7.29 -14.12
N TYR A 79 -0.06 7.85 -13.30
CA TYR A 79 -1.50 7.59 -13.43
C TYR A 79 -2.33 8.80 -13.87
N ASN A 80 -1.85 10.02 -13.65
CA ASN A 80 -2.55 11.23 -13.99
C ASN A 80 -1.65 12.37 -14.48
N LEU A 81 -2.27 13.29 -15.19
CA LEU A 81 -1.69 14.49 -15.77
C LEU A 81 -2.58 15.68 -15.45
N ILE A 82 -1.98 16.78 -15.02
CA ILE A 82 -2.61 18.08 -14.85
C ILE A 82 -1.74 19.11 -15.57
N SER A 83 -2.33 20.00 -16.32
CA SER A 83 -1.64 21.08 -17.03
C SER A 83 -2.36 22.39 -16.79
N MET A 84 -1.59 23.44 -16.52
CA MET A 84 -2.12 24.77 -16.19
C MET A 84 -1.21 25.86 -16.74
N ASP A 85 -1.80 26.83 -17.41
CA ASP A 85 -1.18 28.09 -17.80
C ASP A 85 -0.79 28.89 -16.56
N SER A 86 0.49 29.23 -16.45
CA SER A 86 1.02 29.97 -15.30
C SER A 86 0.38 31.34 -15.11
N ASN A 87 -0.15 31.96 -16.18
CA ASN A 87 -0.90 33.20 -16.04
C ASN A 87 -2.17 33.00 -15.21
N ALA A 88 -2.81 31.82 -15.33
CA ALA A 88 -4.00 31.49 -14.52
C ALA A 88 -3.68 31.46 -13.02
N TYR A 89 -2.45 31.07 -12.64
CA TYR A 89 -1.99 31.11 -11.25
C TYR A 89 -1.82 32.55 -10.74
N PHE A 90 -1.22 33.44 -11.52
CA PHE A 90 -1.00 34.82 -11.10
C PHE A 90 -2.29 35.62 -10.89
N PHE A 91 -3.34 35.35 -11.66
CA PHE A 91 -4.66 35.95 -11.43
C PHE A 91 -5.29 35.53 -10.10
N THR A 92 -4.83 34.42 -9.53
CA THR A 92 -5.32 33.85 -8.28
C THR A 92 -4.24 33.91 -7.18
N ALA A 93 -3.09 34.57 -7.37
CA ALA A 93 -1.95 34.47 -6.44
C ALA A 93 -2.11 35.23 -5.10
N GLU A 94 -3.32 35.61 -4.69
CA GLU A 94 -3.57 35.88 -3.27
C GLU A 94 -3.54 34.53 -2.54
N ASP A 95 -2.67 34.38 -1.54
CA ASP A 95 -2.38 33.11 -0.85
C ASP A 95 -3.65 32.25 -0.61
N ASP A 96 -3.59 30.97 -1.01
CA ASP A 96 -4.63 29.93 -0.91
C ASP A 96 -5.83 30.02 -1.88
N GLN A 97 -5.82 30.88 -2.91
CA GLN A 97 -6.91 30.84 -3.88
C GLN A 97 -6.85 29.60 -4.78
N PRO A 98 -8.03 29.05 -5.13
CA PRO A 98 -8.15 27.95 -6.07
C PRO A 98 -7.71 28.36 -7.48
N CYS A 99 -7.00 27.47 -8.18
CA CYS A 99 -6.59 27.65 -9.57
C CYS A 99 -7.34 26.68 -10.52
N TRP A 100 -7.36 26.99 -11.82
CA TRP A 100 -8.05 26.18 -12.83
C TRP A 100 -7.05 25.56 -13.79
N ALA A 101 -7.16 24.25 -14.00
CA ALA A 101 -6.34 23.53 -14.97
C ALA A 101 -6.91 23.71 -16.39
N ASP A 102 -6.03 23.82 -17.38
CA ASP A 102 -6.44 23.78 -18.79
C ASP A 102 -6.75 22.35 -19.23
N ASN A 103 -6.04 21.37 -18.66
CA ASN A 103 -6.23 19.96 -18.95
C ASN A 103 -5.94 19.13 -17.71
N VAL A 104 -6.87 18.23 -17.37
CA VAL A 104 -6.70 17.23 -16.33
C VAL A 104 -7.17 15.90 -16.87
N LYS A 105 -6.37 14.86 -16.67
CA LYS A 105 -6.67 13.52 -17.18
C LYS A 105 -6.02 12.43 -16.37
N GLY A 106 -6.75 11.33 -16.19
CA GLY A 106 -6.20 10.05 -15.72
C GLY A 106 -6.90 9.53 -14.50
N TRP A 107 -6.20 8.71 -13.73
CA TRP A 107 -6.74 8.07 -12.54
C TRP A 107 -6.45 8.88 -11.28
N PHE A 108 -7.50 9.12 -10.51
CA PHE A 108 -7.42 9.79 -9.22
C PHE A 108 -8.07 8.92 -8.15
N ALA A 109 -7.53 8.97 -6.95
CA ALA A 109 -8.05 8.24 -5.81
C ALA A 109 -9.24 8.97 -5.18
N ILE A 110 -10.21 8.20 -4.70
CA ILE A 110 -11.28 8.69 -3.84
C ILE A 110 -10.74 8.72 -2.41
N PRO A 111 -10.91 9.83 -1.66
CA PRO A 111 -10.57 9.88 -0.25
C PRO A 111 -11.33 8.79 0.53
N HIS A 112 -10.63 8.04 1.37
CA HIS A 112 -11.23 6.93 2.11
C HIS A 112 -12.38 7.39 3.03
N THR A 113 -12.36 8.65 3.48
CA THR A 113 -13.41 9.26 4.29
C THR A 113 -14.74 9.37 3.56
N GLU A 114 -14.75 9.49 2.23
CA GLU A 114 -15.99 9.49 1.44
C GLU A 114 -16.63 8.09 1.38
N LEU A 115 -15.83 7.05 1.63
CA LEU A 115 -16.26 5.65 1.59
C LEU A 115 -16.76 5.14 2.95
N THR A 116 -16.57 5.88 4.03
CA THR A 116 -17.11 5.55 5.37
C THR A 116 -18.49 6.14 5.63
N LEU A 117 -19.00 6.96 4.71
CA LEU A 117 -20.30 7.60 4.87
C LEU A 117 -21.44 6.56 4.78
N PRO A 118 -22.47 6.63 5.64
CA PRO A 118 -23.63 5.72 5.57
C PRO A 118 -24.34 5.73 4.20
N ALA A 119 -24.27 6.85 3.48
CA ALA A 119 -24.81 6.97 2.13
C ALA A 119 -24.10 6.02 1.14
N PHE A 120 -22.78 5.88 1.27
CA PHE A 120 -21.98 4.96 0.48
C PHE A 120 -22.32 3.51 0.79
N GLU A 121 -22.46 3.15 2.06
CA GLU A 121 -22.78 1.77 2.47
C GLU A 121 -24.08 1.26 1.84
N ASN A 122 -25.10 2.12 1.77
CA ASN A 122 -26.43 1.80 1.27
C ASN A 122 -26.52 1.78 -0.27
N SER A 123 -25.81 2.68 -0.94
CA SER A 123 -25.99 2.91 -2.39
C SER A 123 -24.82 2.42 -3.25
N LYS A 124 -23.66 2.15 -2.64
CA LYS A 124 -22.37 1.91 -3.30
C LYS A 124 -22.01 3.01 -4.31
N LYS A 125 -22.46 4.23 -4.03
CA LYS A 125 -22.14 5.46 -4.75
C LYS A 125 -21.42 6.42 -3.82
N ALA A 126 -20.29 6.92 -4.28
CA ALA A 126 -19.51 7.93 -3.58
C ALA A 126 -19.84 9.30 -4.18
N GLU A 127 -20.35 10.21 -3.36
CA GLU A 127 -20.48 11.62 -3.70
C GLU A 127 -19.22 12.33 -3.21
N VAL A 128 -18.41 12.81 -4.15
CA VAL A 128 -17.03 13.23 -3.86
C VAL A 128 -16.87 14.71 -4.18
N PHE A 129 -16.35 15.47 -3.22
CA PHE A 129 -15.97 16.88 -3.41
C PHE A 129 -14.52 17.07 -3.80
N GLN A 130 -13.66 16.09 -3.53
CA GLN A 130 -12.25 16.15 -3.87
C GLN A 130 -11.72 14.78 -4.24
N LEU A 131 -11.02 14.68 -5.36
CA LEU A 131 -10.17 13.53 -5.65
C LEU A 131 -8.72 13.84 -5.28
N ILE A 132 -7.96 12.81 -4.96
CA ILE A 132 -6.54 12.92 -4.55
C ILE A 132 -5.64 12.14 -5.49
N HIS A 133 -4.33 12.41 -5.44
CA HIS A 133 -3.38 11.61 -6.19
C HIS A 133 -3.32 10.18 -5.63
N PRO A 134 -3.15 9.15 -6.48
CA PRO A 134 -2.87 7.80 -5.98
C PRO A 134 -1.59 7.78 -5.12
N ARG A 135 -1.53 6.91 -4.11
CA ARG A 135 -0.38 6.83 -3.18
C ARG A 135 0.93 6.48 -3.87
N ASN A 136 0.90 5.56 -4.84
CA ASN A 136 2.08 5.15 -5.62
C ASN A 136 2.19 5.92 -6.94
N ASN A 137 1.89 7.21 -6.90
CA ASN A 137 1.87 8.06 -8.09
C ASN A 137 3.24 8.70 -8.34
N LEU A 138 4.19 7.90 -8.82
CA LEU A 138 5.55 8.35 -9.11
C LEU A 138 5.50 9.53 -10.09
N ASN A 139 5.96 10.69 -9.63
CA ASN A 139 6.13 11.89 -10.43
C ASN A 139 7.23 11.64 -11.49
N LYS A 140 6.96 11.96 -12.76
CA LYS A 140 7.95 11.83 -13.83
C LYS A 140 8.89 13.05 -13.77
N ASN A 141 10.16 12.79 -13.45
CA ASN A 141 11.27 13.76 -13.36
C ASN A 141 11.28 14.81 -14.48
N THR A 142 11.88 15.97 -14.23
CA THR A 142 11.68 17.25 -14.93
C THR A 142 12.31 17.40 -16.33
N GLU A 143 12.60 16.32 -17.07
CA GLU A 143 13.35 16.40 -18.33
C GLU A 143 12.50 16.04 -19.57
N GLY A 144 11.95 17.04 -20.26
CA GLY A 144 11.32 16.93 -21.60
C GLY A 144 9.86 17.38 -21.67
N TRP A 145 9.24 17.25 -22.84
CA TRP A 145 7.81 17.54 -23.05
C TRP A 145 6.94 16.39 -22.48
N GLY A 146 5.93 16.72 -21.68
CA GLY A 146 5.08 15.73 -20.98
C GLY A 146 5.62 15.24 -19.63
N PHE A 147 6.66 15.90 -19.10
CA PHE A 147 7.20 15.68 -17.75
C PHE A 147 6.73 16.78 -16.80
N SER A 148 6.91 16.58 -15.49
CA SER A 148 6.49 17.60 -14.53
C SER A 148 7.40 18.83 -14.55
N THR A 149 6.79 20.00 -14.45
CA THR A 149 7.49 21.27 -14.23
C THR A 149 8.15 21.24 -12.85
N LYS A 150 9.43 21.60 -12.81
CA LYS A 150 10.20 21.58 -11.56
C LYS A 150 9.62 22.59 -10.58
N GLY A 151 9.31 22.13 -9.37
CA GLY A 151 8.78 23.01 -8.32
C GLY A 151 7.32 23.40 -8.49
N PHE A 152 6.58 22.70 -9.37
CA PHE A 152 5.13 22.80 -9.47
C PHE A 152 4.50 21.56 -8.84
N ASP A 153 3.85 21.74 -7.69
CA ASP A 153 3.02 20.73 -7.06
C ASP A 153 1.57 21.19 -7.10
N VAL A 154 0.66 20.24 -7.33
CA VAL A 154 -0.77 20.50 -7.47
C VAL A 154 -1.55 19.39 -6.77
N SER A 155 -2.73 19.71 -6.25
CA SER A 155 -3.65 18.74 -5.68
C SER A 155 -4.41 17.96 -6.77
N GLY A 156 -5.21 16.97 -6.36
CA GLY A 156 -6.25 16.45 -7.23
C GLY A 156 -7.41 17.46 -7.40
N PRO A 157 -8.36 17.17 -8.30
CA PRO A 157 -9.47 18.08 -8.59
C PRO A 157 -10.43 18.19 -7.41
N CYS A 158 -10.78 19.43 -7.05
CA CYS A 158 -11.80 19.81 -6.10
C CYS A 158 -13.04 20.31 -6.85
N PHE A 159 -14.23 19.84 -6.52
CA PHE A 159 -15.47 20.17 -7.22
C PHE A 159 -16.29 21.20 -6.46
N TYR A 160 -16.92 22.12 -7.18
CA TYR A 160 -17.88 23.07 -6.58
C TYR A 160 -19.17 22.37 -6.13
N GLU A 161 -19.56 21.31 -6.85
CA GLU A 161 -20.69 20.44 -6.53
C GLU A 161 -20.21 18.99 -6.43
N ALA A 162 -20.79 18.20 -5.52
CA ALA A 162 -20.40 16.81 -5.34
C ALA A 162 -20.55 16.02 -6.64
N ARG A 163 -19.51 15.28 -7.01
CA ARG A 163 -19.53 14.40 -8.18
C ARG A 163 -19.78 12.97 -7.73
N ALA A 164 -20.84 12.36 -8.27
CA ALA A 164 -21.21 11.00 -7.95
C ALA A 164 -20.44 9.99 -8.82
N PHE A 165 -19.84 8.99 -8.17
CA PHE A 165 -19.20 7.83 -8.80
C PHE A 165 -19.80 6.54 -8.25
N SER A 166 -19.97 5.55 -9.10
CA SER A 166 -20.55 4.25 -8.74
C SER A 166 -19.49 3.15 -8.63
N SER A 167 -19.84 2.02 -8.03
CA SER A 167 -18.94 0.86 -7.92
C SER A 167 -18.36 0.37 -9.25
N ASP A 168 -19.06 0.61 -10.36
CA ASP A 168 -18.60 0.21 -11.70
C ASP A 168 -17.51 1.12 -12.24
N ASP A 169 -17.40 2.34 -11.71
CA ASP A 169 -16.35 3.31 -12.05
C ASP A 169 -15.06 3.04 -11.27
N PHE A 170 -15.15 2.24 -10.19
CA PHE A 170 -14.03 2.00 -9.28
C PHE A 170 -13.06 0.97 -9.82
N VAL A 171 -11.79 1.35 -9.77
CA VAL A 171 -10.67 0.47 -10.06
C VAL A 171 -9.62 0.53 -8.97
N ILE A 172 -8.82 -0.52 -8.90
CA ILE A 172 -7.66 -0.59 -8.02
C ILE A 172 -6.42 -0.64 -8.91
N MET A 173 -5.50 0.31 -8.71
CA MET A 173 -4.23 0.33 -9.42
C MET A 173 -3.41 -0.93 -9.09
N ALA A 174 -2.62 -1.42 -10.04
CA ALA A 174 -1.89 -2.67 -9.88
C ALA A 174 -0.94 -2.64 -8.68
N ASP A 175 -0.21 -1.54 -8.49
CA ASP A 175 0.72 -1.38 -7.37
C ASP A 175 -0.03 -1.31 -6.02
N GLU A 176 -1.24 -0.77 -6.02
CA GLU A 176 -2.10 -0.67 -4.84
C GLU A 176 -2.65 -2.04 -4.43
N LEU A 177 -3.09 -2.84 -5.40
CA LEU A 177 -3.49 -4.21 -5.16
C LEU A 177 -2.32 -5.06 -4.64
N ASP A 178 -1.12 -4.83 -5.18
CA ASP A 178 0.09 -5.51 -4.69
C ASP A 178 0.38 -5.12 -3.22
N ILE A 179 0.12 -3.88 -2.78
CA ILE A 179 0.21 -3.49 -1.36
C ILE A 179 -0.81 -4.24 -0.50
N LEU A 180 -2.08 -4.29 -0.93
CA LEU A 180 -3.15 -4.97 -0.19
C LEU A 180 -2.82 -6.46 0.03
N ILE A 181 -2.40 -7.16 -1.03
CA ILE A 181 -2.02 -8.57 -0.96
C ILE A 181 -0.86 -8.82 0.01
N ASN A 182 0.03 -7.84 0.18
CA ASN A 182 1.17 -7.91 1.09
C ASN A 182 0.86 -7.43 2.53
N GLY A 183 -0.42 -7.37 2.91
CA GLY A 183 -0.89 -7.04 4.26
C GLY A 183 -1.58 -5.69 4.38
N GLY A 184 -1.54 -4.87 3.34
CA GLY A 184 -2.12 -3.53 3.37
C GLY A 184 -1.27 -2.52 4.13
N MET A 185 -1.57 -1.25 3.92
CA MET A 185 -0.88 -0.13 4.56
C MET A 185 -1.88 0.99 4.72
N LYS A 186 -1.96 1.57 5.92
CA LYS A 186 -2.86 2.69 6.16
C LYS A 186 -2.45 3.91 5.34
N ILE A 187 -3.48 4.64 4.97
CA ILE A 187 -3.41 5.87 4.20
C ILE A 187 -3.87 6.97 5.14
N ASP A 188 -3.18 8.10 5.13
CA ASP A 188 -3.61 9.26 5.90
C ASP A 188 -4.84 9.94 5.26
N LEU A 189 -5.30 11.03 5.88
CA LEU A 189 -6.46 11.78 5.42
C LEU A 189 -6.28 12.38 4.00
N PHE A 190 -5.04 12.63 3.59
CA PHE A 190 -4.71 13.29 2.32
C PHE A 190 -4.31 12.31 1.22
N GLY A 191 -4.36 11.00 1.47
CA GLY A 191 -3.97 9.98 0.50
C GLY A 191 -2.48 9.64 0.51
N LEU A 192 -1.71 10.23 1.42
CA LEU A 192 -0.30 9.96 1.60
C LEU A 192 -0.11 8.69 2.45
N ALA A 193 0.98 7.97 2.19
CA ALA A 193 1.32 6.78 2.95
C ALA A 193 1.68 7.16 4.39
N ASP A 194 0.98 6.60 5.37
CA ASP A 194 1.48 6.61 6.74
C ASP A 194 2.57 5.53 6.86
N GLU A 195 3.83 5.92 6.65
CA GLU A 195 4.98 5.02 6.75
C GLU A 195 5.10 4.35 8.13
N SER A 196 4.46 4.92 9.16
CA SER A 196 4.48 4.38 10.53
C SER A 196 3.49 3.22 10.76
N ALA A 197 2.57 2.96 9.83
CA ALA A 197 1.44 2.06 10.00
C ALA A 197 1.32 0.96 8.92
N ARG A 198 2.41 0.22 8.66
CA ARG A 198 2.28 -1.10 8.00
C ARG A 198 1.45 -2.01 8.91
N ILE A 199 0.19 -2.26 8.54
CA ILE A 199 -0.61 -3.32 9.15
C ILE A 199 -0.06 -4.63 8.58
N LYS A 200 1.02 -5.15 9.14
CA LYS A 200 1.32 -6.56 8.93
C LYS A 200 0.21 -7.33 9.63
N ASN A 201 -0.73 -7.89 8.88
CA ASN A 201 -1.44 -9.08 9.32
C ASN A 201 -0.40 -10.21 9.45
N VAL A 202 0.42 -10.16 10.50
CA VAL A 202 0.97 -11.39 11.02
C VAL A 202 -0.24 -12.07 11.63
N ILE A 203 -0.81 -13.05 10.93
CA ILE A 203 -1.59 -14.08 11.60
C ILE A 203 -0.58 -14.79 12.52
N THR A 204 -0.29 -14.19 13.69
CA THR A 204 0.21 -14.98 14.80
C THR A 204 -1.01 -15.74 15.25
N GLU A 205 -1.18 -16.97 14.79
CA GLU A 205 -1.95 -17.91 15.59
C GLU A 205 -1.38 -17.81 17.00
N ASN A 206 -2.16 -17.25 17.93
CA ASN A 206 -1.78 -17.22 19.34
C ASN A 206 -1.91 -18.67 19.83
N VAL A 207 -0.90 -19.48 19.52
CA VAL A 207 -0.77 -20.83 20.01
C VAL A 207 -0.66 -20.72 21.52
N GLY A 208 -1.74 -21.07 22.23
CA GLY A 208 -1.79 -20.94 23.68
C GLY A 208 -0.67 -21.72 24.36
N ASN A 209 -0.22 -21.24 25.53
CA ASN A 209 0.92 -21.82 26.25
C ASN A 209 0.81 -23.35 26.45
N LYS A 210 -0.41 -23.86 26.68
CA LYS A 210 -0.64 -25.32 26.80
C LYS A 210 -0.26 -26.08 25.53
N THR A 211 -0.63 -25.56 24.37
CA THR A 211 -0.31 -26.16 23.06
C THR A 211 1.20 -26.10 22.79
N LEU A 212 1.87 -24.99 23.12
CA LEU A 212 3.34 -24.89 23.02
C LEU A 212 4.04 -25.91 23.92
N THR A 213 3.58 -26.11 25.15
CA THR A 213 4.13 -27.14 26.05
C THR A 213 3.93 -28.54 25.49
N SER A 214 2.75 -28.85 24.93
CA SER A 214 2.50 -30.15 24.29
C SER A 214 3.40 -30.40 23.07
N MET A 215 3.62 -29.39 22.23
CA MET A 215 4.55 -29.48 21.09
C MET A 215 5.99 -29.71 21.56
N ALA A 216 6.45 -28.98 22.58
CA ALA A 216 7.79 -29.15 23.13
C ALA A 216 7.99 -30.54 23.77
N LYS A 217 6.96 -31.07 24.45
CA LYS A 217 6.98 -32.45 24.98
C LYS A 217 7.14 -33.47 23.86
N LEU A 218 6.36 -33.34 22.77
CA LEU A 218 6.46 -34.23 21.61
C LEU A 218 7.87 -34.18 20.99
N ILE A 219 8.44 -32.99 20.82
CA ILE A 219 9.81 -32.83 20.28
C ILE A 219 10.82 -33.52 21.20
N LYS A 220 10.76 -33.33 22.54
CA LYS A 220 11.63 -34.05 23.49
C LYS A 220 11.47 -35.56 23.39
N SER A 221 10.23 -36.05 23.25
CA SER A 221 9.95 -37.49 23.14
C SER A 221 10.54 -38.07 21.87
N LEU A 222 10.44 -37.36 20.74
CA LEU A 222 11.02 -37.79 19.46
C LEU A 222 12.55 -37.79 19.50
N LEU A 223 13.17 -36.77 20.09
CA LEU A 223 14.62 -36.73 20.26
C LEU A 223 15.11 -37.92 21.10
N TYR A 224 14.42 -38.22 22.21
CA TYR A 224 14.75 -39.39 23.01
C TYR A 224 14.49 -40.71 22.28
N LEU A 225 13.42 -40.80 21.50
CA LEU A 225 13.08 -41.99 20.73
C LEU A 225 14.17 -42.34 19.71
N CYS A 226 14.68 -41.32 19.01
CA CYS A 226 15.69 -41.50 17.96
C CYS A 226 17.08 -41.78 18.54
N TYR A 227 17.53 -40.96 19.50
CA TYR A 227 18.93 -40.99 19.96
C TYR A 227 19.13 -41.75 21.27
N LYS A 228 18.05 -42.02 22.02
CA LYS A 228 18.05 -42.79 23.29
C LYS A 228 19.05 -42.29 24.35
N ASP A 229 19.45 -41.02 24.25
CA ASP A 229 20.41 -40.36 25.15
C ASP A 229 19.69 -39.30 25.99
N GLU A 230 19.86 -39.38 27.31
CA GLU A 230 19.30 -38.39 28.24
C GLU A 230 20.04 -37.04 28.17
N ASP A 231 21.32 -37.01 27.79
CA ASP A 231 22.07 -35.76 27.63
C ASP A 231 21.53 -34.94 26.46
N VAL A 232 20.96 -35.58 25.43
CA VAL A 232 20.31 -34.90 24.30
C VAL A 232 19.06 -34.13 24.74
N ILE A 233 18.29 -34.68 25.69
CA ILE A 233 17.06 -34.03 26.18
C ILE A 233 17.38 -32.91 27.18
N ASN A 234 18.39 -33.13 28.02
CA ASN A 234 18.75 -32.22 29.11
C ASN A 234 19.65 -31.08 28.64
N ASN A 235 20.51 -31.33 27.65
CA ASN A 235 21.45 -30.37 27.09
C ASN A 235 21.36 -30.29 25.54
N PRO A 236 20.16 -30.08 24.96
CA PRO A 236 19.93 -30.20 23.51
C PRO A 236 20.82 -29.26 22.70
N ARG A 237 21.11 -28.05 23.21
CA ARG A 237 21.97 -27.08 22.54
C ARG A 237 23.34 -27.62 22.16
N LYS A 238 23.98 -28.35 23.07
CA LYS A 238 25.33 -28.90 22.88
C LYS A 238 25.37 -29.88 21.69
N HIS A 239 24.30 -30.63 21.50
CA HIS A 239 24.19 -31.63 20.44
C HIS A 239 23.78 -31.01 19.10
N PHE A 240 23.01 -29.92 19.10
CA PHE A 240 22.64 -29.22 17.87
C PHE A 240 23.75 -28.29 17.35
N ASP A 241 24.54 -27.68 18.23
CA ASP A 241 25.65 -26.79 17.84
C ASP A 241 26.93 -27.57 17.47
N ASN A 242 27.05 -28.84 17.87
CA ASN A 242 28.23 -29.67 17.57
C ASN A 242 28.08 -30.35 16.20
N SER A 243 28.94 -29.98 15.24
CA SER A 243 28.97 -30.58 13.90
C SER A 243 29.33 -32.06 13.86
N GLN A 244 29.90 -32.59 14.95
CA GLN A 244 30.25 -34.01 15.06
C GLN A 244 29.19 -34.85 15.78
N SER A 245 28.09 -34.24 16.24
CA SER A 245 27.00 -34.98 16.87
C SER A 245 26.30 -35.91 15.89
N GLU A 246 25.70 -36.97 16.42
CA GLU A 246 24.90 -37.92 15.65
C GLU A 246 23.71 -37.21 14.97
N ILE A 247 23.10 -36.24 15.67
CA ILE A 247 22.02 -35.39 15.14
C ILE A 247 22.46 -34.63 13.89
N ASN A 248 23.65 -34.02 13.91
CA ASN A 248 24.14 -33.25 12.77
C ASN A 248 24.40 -34.16 11.56
N LYS A 249 25.03 -35.31 11.80
CA LYS A 249 25.32 -36.31 10.77
C LYS A 249 24.06 -36.88 10.12
N ASP A 250 23.02 -37.15 10.90
CA ASP A 250 21.76 -37.68 10.39
C ASP A 250 21.02 -36.66 9.52
N PHE A 251 21.00 -35.39 9.93
CA PHE A 251 20.39 -34.32 9.14
C PHE A 251 21.19 -34.02 7.86
N ASP A 252 22.52 -34.02 7.92
CA ASP A 252 23.39 -33.85 6.76
C ASP A 252 23.23 -34.99 5.74
N THR A 253 23.13 -36.24 6.23
CA THR A 253 22.90 -37.42 5.38
C THR A 253 21.57 -37.33 4.63
N LEU A 254 20.56 -36.70 5.24
CA LEU A 254 19.24 -36.48 4.65
C LEU A 254 19.11 -35.15 3.88
N GLY A 255 20.16 -34.32 3.86
CA GLY A 255 20.15 -33.00 3.22
C GLY A 255 19.22 -31.98 3.89
N LEU A 256 18.92 -32.17 5.18
CA LEU A 256 18.00 -31.33 5.95
C LEU A 256 18.78 -30.26 6.74
N LYS A 257 18.21 -29.06 6.85
CA LYS A 257 18.79 -27.99 7.67
C LYS A 257 18.37 -28.11 9.13
N LEU A 258 19.35 -28.11 10.03
CA LEU A 258 19.10 -28.05 11.47
C LEU A 258 18.78 -26.62 11.94
N PRO A 259 17.85 -26.47 12.91
CA PRO A 259 17.71 -25.23 13.66
C PRO A 259 18.93 -25.02 14.59
N SER A 260 19.20 -23.77 14.96
CA SER A 260 20.32 -23.46 15.86
C SER A 260 20.13 -24.07 17.25
N GLY A 261 21.22 -24.40 17.95
CA GLY A 261 21.16 -24.91 19.32
C GLY A 261 20.53 -23.91 20.31
N LYS A 262 20.63 -22.60 20.05
CA LYS A 262 19.90 -21.58 20.83
C LYS A 262 18.39 -21.64 20.61
N THR A 263 17.96 -21.93 19.38
CA THR A 263 16.54 -22.04 19.02
C THR A 263 15.91 -23.25 19.71
N ILE A 264 16.56 -24.42 19.63
CA ILE A 264 16.04 -25.65 20.24
C ILE A 264 16.01 -25.57 21.77
N ASP A 265 17.04 -24.98 22.38
CA ASP A 265 17.09 -24.75 23.83
C ASP A 265 15.93 -23.89 24.31
N LYS A 266 15.61 -22.82 23.56
CA LYS A 266 14.47 -21.95 23.86
C LYS A 266 13.14 -22.70 23.77
N TRP A 267 12.96 -23.57 22.78
CA TRP A 267 11.71 -24.34 22.60
C TRP A 267 11.49 -25.36 23.71
N LEU A 268 12.56 -25.94 24.24
CA LEU A 268 12.51 -27.08 25.16
C LEU A 268 12.70 -26.71 26.63
N ARG A 269 12.92 -25.43 26.93
CA ARG A 269 13.22 -24.93 28.27
C ARG A 269 12.05 -25.13 29.23
N GLY A 270 12.32 -25.73 30.39
CA GLY A 270 11.34 -25.91 31.46
C GLY A 270 10.24 -26.93 31.15
N VAL A 271 10.46 -27.81 30.16
CA VAL A 271 9.51 -28.86 29.77
C VAL A 271 10.08 -30.22 30.17
N ASP A 272 9.44 -30.93 31.08
CA ASP A 272 9.86 -32.28 31.48
C ASP A 272 9.13 -33.36 30.66
N LEU A 273 9.82 -34.48 30.48
CA LEU A 273 9.24 -35.68 29.87
C LEU A 273 8.41 -36.44 30.91
N ASP A 274 7.15 -36.67 30.59
CA ASP A 274 6.30 -37.55 31.40
C ASP A 274 6.63 -39.01 31.04
N LYS A 275 7.53 -39.64 31.79
CA LYS A 275 7.81 -41.09 31.66
C LYS A 275 6.69 -41.87 32.36
N LYS A 276 6.14 -42.88 31.69
CA LYS A 276 5.21 -43.85 32.27
C LYS A 276 5.96 -45.07 32.79
#